data_AF-A0AAV5V2R6-F1
#
_entry.id   AF-A0AAV5V2R6-F1
#
_cell.length_a   1.000
_cell.length_b   1.000
_cell.length_c   1.000
_cell.angle_alpha   90.00
_cell.angle_beta   90.00
_cell.angle_gamma   90.00
#
_symmetry.space_group_name_H-M   'P 1'
#
loop_
_entity.id
_entity.type
_entity.pdbx_description
1 polymer ?
#
loop_
_entity_poly.entity_id
_entity_poly.type
_entity_poly.pdbx_seq_one_letter_code
_entity_poly.pdbx_strand_id
1 'polypeptide(L)'
;EAHIEREIFPFEYPREERLYLDANDERTVYEYYEDSEQREHQEEDHDFEPFTDDEDDIEQYSDGYEEEERGDEEAERRREAIRELREADNESDLLYSRRCGICFVSNATRRAVFSSCGHIACLACTLQIADSNHCLDCPFCRKKTRYVRIFEEIKDENEEEEDRIKISPVNIVAADWVRVEQLQHQYDVAVRNAQHTQPQTMRQPRQL
;
A
#
# COMPACT_ATOMS: atom_id res chain seq x y z
N GLU A 1 29.74 24.26 20.53
CA GLU A 1 28.83 24.08 19.37
C GLU A 1 29.55 23.23 18.34
N ALA A 2 29.12 21.97 18.17
CA ALA A 2 29.75 21.05 17.22
C ALA A 2 28.86 20.96 15.98
N HIS A 3 29.34 21.55 14.87
CA HIS A 3 28.73 21.45 13.56
C HIS A 3 29.00 20.06 12.98
N ILE A 4 27.96 19.25 12.82
CA ILE A 4 28.02 17.99 12.08
C ILE A 4 27.67 18.31 10.63
N GLU A 5 28.69 18.48 9.80
CA GLU A 5 28.55 18.54 8.35
C GLU A 5 28.29 17.11 7.85
N ARG A 6 27.03 16.84 7.47
CA ARG A 6 26.69 15.60 6.79
C ARG A 6 27.08 15.73 5.33
N GLU A 7 28.20 15.10 4.97
CA GLU A 7 28.59 14.90 3.58
C GLU A 7 27.52 14.07 2.86
N ILE A 8 26.83 14.70 1.91
CA ILE A 8 25.90 14.05 0.99
C ILE A 8 26.77 13.35 -0.06
N PHE A 9 26.98 12.05 0.08
CA PHE A 9 27.60 11.24 -0.97
C PHE A 9 26.63 11.14 -2.17
N PRO A 10 27.02 11.58 -3.37
CA PRO A 10 26.24 11.30 -4.57
C PRO A 10 26.32 9.80 -4.86
N PHE A 11 25.22 9.10 -4.62
CA PHE A 11 25.06 7.71 -5.02
C PHE A 11 24.89 7.66 -6.54
N GLU A 12 26.00 7.48 -7.26
CA GLU A 12 25.97 7.21 -8.70
C GLU A 12 25.29 5.85 -8.91
N TYR A 13 24.05 5.87 -9.39
CA TYR A 13 23.40 4.66 -9.87
C TYR A 13 24.21 4.08 -11.04
N PRO A 14 24.50 2.77 -11.05
CA PRO A 14 25.02 2.11 -12.24
C PRO A 14 24.06 2.42 -13.39
N ARG A 15 24.58 2.95 -14.49
CA ARG A 15 23.83 3.01 -15.76
C ARG A 15 23.54 1.58 -16.17
N GLU A 16 22.37 1.08 -15.80
CA GLU A 16 21.83 -0.13 -16.39
C GLU A 16 21.70 0.12 -17.90
N GLU A 17 22.45 -0.66 -18.67
CA GLU A 17 22.25 -0.81 -20.10
C GLU A 17 20.79 -1.21 -20.32
N ARG A 18 19.96 -0.22 -20.66
CA ARG A 18 18.67 -0.46 -21.30
C ARG A 18 18.95 -1.21 -22.60
N LEU A 19 18.88 -2.53 -22.55
CA LEU A 19 18.64 -3.37 -23.71
C LEU A 19 17.24 -2.98 -24.21
N TYR A 20 17.21 -2.04 -25.15
CA TYR A 20 16.06 -1.79 -26.01
C TYR A 20 15.86 -3.07 -26.82
N LEU A 21 14.96 -3.93 -26.37
CA LEU A 21 14.40 -4.97 -27.22
C LEU A 21 13.56 -4.26 -28.27
N ASP A 22 14.03 -4.32 -29.52
CA ASP A 22 13.34 -3.78 -30.68
C ASP A 22 11.94 -4.38 -30.77
N ALA A 23 10.92 -3.54 -30.58
CA ALA A 23 9.50 -3.90 -30.52
C ALA A 23 8.90 -4.30 -31.89
N ASN A 24 9.72 -4.78 -32.84
CA ASN A 24 9.29 -5.12 -34.19
C ASN A 24 9.54 -6.58 -34.58
N ASP A 25 9.96 -7.45 -33.65
CA ASP A 25 10.06 -8.89 -33.90
C ASP A 25 8.95 -9.63 -33.15
N GLU A 26 7.77 -9.73 -33.77
CA GLU A 26 6.60 -10.48 -33.26
C GLU A 26 6.83 -12.00 -33.17
N ARG A 27 8.05 -12.49 -33.44
CA ARG A 27 8.32 -13.92 -33.62
C ARG A 27 8.95 -14.64 -32.43
N THR A 28 9.38 -13.93 -31.38
CA THR A 28 10.16 -14.54 -30.28
C THR A 28 9.38 -14.74 -28.97
N VAL A 29 8.12 -14.31 -28.89
CA VAL A 29 7.34 -14.40 -27.64
C VAL A 29 6.62 -15.77 -27.47
N TYR A 30 6.41 -16.53 -28.54
CA TYR A 30 5.65 -17.79 -28.47
C TYR A 30 6.48 -19.05 -28.17
N GLU A 31 7.79 -19.07 -28.47
CA GLU A 31 8.63 -20.25 -28.21
C GLU A 31 9.10 -20.38 -26.75
N TYR A 32 8.97 -19.32 -25.94
CA TYR A 32 9.40 -19.38 -24.53
C TYR A 32 8.35 -20.00 -23.58
N TYR A 33 7.15 -20.30 -24.05
CA TYR A 33 6.08 -20.91 -23.23
C TYR A 33 6.02 -22.44 -23.32
N GLU A 34 6.69 -23.08 -24.29
CA GLU A 34 6.64 -24.55 -24.43
C GLU A 34 7.76 -25.28 -23.64
N ASP A 35 8.83 -24.59 -23.24
CA ASP A 35 9.95 -25.20 -22.50
C ASP A 35 9.76 -25.22 -20.97
N SER A 36 8.79 -24.48 -20.41
CA SER A 36 8.50 -24.51 -18.97
C SER A 36 7.64 -25.70 -18.54
N GLU A 37 6.88 -26.32 -19.45
CA GLU A 37 6.04 -27.49 -19.12
C GLU A 37 6.84 -28.79 -18.99
N GLN A 38 8.07 -28.85 -19.53
CA GLN A 38 8.90 -30.06 -19.42
C GLN A 38 9.76 -30.12 -18.14
N ARG A 39 9.74 -29.09 -17.30
CA ARG A 39 10.57 -29.02 -16.08
C ARG A 39 9.82 -29.27 -14.78
N GLU A 40 8.56 -29.65 -14.84
CA GLU A 40 7.71 -30.00 -13.68
C GLU A 40 7.55 -31.52 -13.48
N HIS A 41 8.48 -32.34 -13.98
CA HIS A 41 8.41 -33.81 -13.87
C HIS A 41 9.65 -34.46 -13.24
N GLN A 42 10.33 -33.73 -12.36
CA GLN A 42 11.28 -34.31 -11.39
C GLN A 42 10.92 -33.80 -9.99
N GLU A 43 9.66 -33.96 -9.60
CA GLU A 43 9.35 -34.12 -8.19
C GLU A 43 9.69 -35.57 -7.87
N GLU A 44 10.81 -35.73 -7.19
CA GLU A 44 11.29 -37.00 -6.67
C GLU A 44 10.15 -37.67 -5.91
N ASP A 45 9.79 -38.87 -6.35
CA ASP A 45 8.95 -39.84 -5.65
C ASP A 45 9.57 -40.09 -4.26
N HIS A 46 9.30 -39.20 -3.31
CA HIS A 46 9.57 -39.46 -1.91
C HIS A 46 8.47 -40.43 -1.50
N ASP A 47 8.84 -41.71 -1.43
CA ASP A 47 8.01 -42.81 -0.93
C ASP A 47 7.31 -42.36 0.35
N PHE A 48 6.08 -41.84 0.21
CA PHE A 48 5.16 -41.62 1.30
C PHE A 48 4.72 -43.01 1.69
N GLU A 49 5.48 -43.63 2.59
CA GLU A 49 5.06 -44.88 3.20
C GLU A 49 3.66 -44.61 3.76
N PRO A 50 2.62 -45.27 3.21
CA PRO A 50 1.29 -45.13 3.76
C PRO A 50 1.43 -45.54 5.22
N PHE A 51 1.06 -44.63 6.13
CA PHE A 51 0.90 -44.96 7.53
C PHE A 51 0.08 -46.25 7.56
N THR A 52 0.73 -47.37 7.84
CA THR A 52 0.02 -48.61 8.09
C THR A 52 -0.71 -48.32 9.38
N ASP A 53 -2.03 -48.25 9.27
CA ASP A 53 -2.94 -48.28 10.41
C ASP A 53 -2.67 -49.60 11.15
N ASP A 54 -1.63 -49.62 11.97
CA ASP A 54 -1.42 -50.62 13.00
C ASP A 54 -2.49 -50.32 14.07
N GLU A 55 -3.71 -50.80 13.79
CA GLU A 55 -4.93 -50.61 14.59
C GLU A 55 -4.86 -51.27 15.99
N ASP A 56 -3.72 -51.83 16.39
CA ASP A 56 -3.60 -52.73 17.55
C ASP A 56 -2.96 -52.11 18.82
N ASP A 57 -2.53 -50.83 18.80
CA ASP A 57 -1.85 -50.20 19.95
C ASP A 57 -2.58 -49.00 20.58
N ILE A 58 -3.91 -48.88 20.36
CA ILE A 58 -4.78 -47.88 21.03
C ILE A 58 -5.61 -48.48 22.18
N GLU A 59 -5.30 -49.70 22.65
CA GLU A 59 -6.03 -50.33 23.77
C GLU A 59 -5.32 -50.28 25.13
N GLN A 60 -4.83 -49.11 25.59
CA GLN A 60 -4.59 -48.92 27.04
C GLN A 60 -4.24 -47.48 27.46
N TYR A 61 -5.16 -46.53 27.29
CA TYR A 61 -5.05 -45.27 28.04
C TYR A 61 -6.44 -44.79 28.50
N SER A 62 -7.15 -45.67 29.22
CA SER A 62 -8.31 -45.28 30.02
C SER A 62 -7.86 -44.84 31.42
N ASP A 63 -7.05 -43.79 31.48
CA ASP A 63 -6.80 -43.05 32.73
C ASP A 63 -7.94 -42.03 32.91
N GLY A 64 -8.46 -41.94 34.13
CA GLY A 64 -9.80 -41.43 34.45
C GLY A 64 -10.07 -39.99 33.99
N TYR A 65 -11.06 -39.82 33.12
CA TYR A 65 -11.72 -38.55 32.85
C TYR A 65 -12.67 -38.19 34.00
N GLU A 66 -12.12 -37.82 35.16
CA GLU A 66 -12.84 -37.10 36.21
C GLU A 66 -12.18 -35.73 36.49
N GLU A 67 -11.71 -35.06 35.42
CA GLU A 67 -11.10 -33.72 35.49
C GLU A 67 -11.77 -32.72 34.51
N GLU A 68 -13.05 -32.93 34.16
CA GLU A 68 -13.76 -32.08 33.20
C GLU A 68 -14.27 -30.76 33.80
N GLU A 69 -14.63 -30.71 35.09
CA GLU A 69 -15.18 -29.47 35.68
C GLU A 69 -14.12 -28.39 35.95
N ARG A 70 -12.85 -28.76 36.15
CA ARG A 70 -11.77 -27.78 36.42
C ARG A 70 -11.34 -27.04 35.16
N GLY A 71 -11.47 -27.69 33.99
CA GLY A 71 -11.17 -27.09 32.69
C GLY A 71 -12.18 -26.02 32.29
N ASP A 72 -13.44 -26.17 32.70
CA ASP A 72 -14.52 -25.25 32.33
C ASP A 72 -14.36 -23.87 33.00
N GLU A 73 -14.02 -23.83 34.30
CA GLU A 73 -13.80 -22.56 35.01
C GLU A 73 -12.57 -21.79 34.49
N GLU A 74 -11.50 -22.48 34.09
CA GLU A 74 -10.32 -21.83 33.51
C GLU A 74 -10.59 -21.35 32.08
N ALA A 75 -11.30 -22.15 31.28
CA ALA A 75 -11.72 -21.75 29.94
C ALA A 75 -12.67 -20.54 29.98
N GLU A 76 -13.60 -20.50 30.93
CA GLU A 76 -14.50 -19.37 31.13
C GLU A 76 -13.74 -18.10 31.52
N ARG A 77 -12.84 -18.19 32.53
CA ARG A 77 -11.96 -17.06 32.90
C ARG A 77 -11.13 -16.55 31.73
N ARG A 78 -10.61 -17.45 30.88
CA ARG A 78 -9.84 -17.06 29.70
C ARG A 78 -10.71 -16.36 28.64
N ARG A 79 -11.93 -16.84 28.41
CA ARG A 79 -12.88 -16.19 27.48
C ARG A 79 -13.29 -14.81 27.99
N GLU A 80 -13.54 -14.67 29.29
CA GLU A 80 -13.86 -13.38 29.92
C GLU A 80 -12.69 -12.40 29.83
N ALA A 81 -11.47 -12.82 30.17
CA ALA A 81 -10.28 -11.98 30.03
C ALA A 81 -10.05 -11.50 28.58
N ILE A 82 -10.27 -12.36 27.58
CA ILE A 82 -10.18 -11.96 26.16
C ILE A 82 -11.27 -10.93 25.81
N ARG A 83 -12.47 -11.07 26.37
CA ARG A 83 -13.59 -10.14 26.15
C ARG A 83 -13.26 -8.76 26.71
N GLU A 84 -12.82 -8.70 27.98
CA GLU A 84 -12.43 -7.46 28.64
C GLU A 84 -11.27 -6.75 27.92
N LEU A 85 -10.25 -7.50 27.47
CA LEU A 85 -9.15 -6.93 26.70
C LEU A 85 -9.62 -6.34 25.36
N ARG A 86 -10.58 -6.99 24.68
CA ARG A 86 -11.15 -6.47 23.43
C ARG A 86 -12.01 -5.23 23.67
N GLU A 87 -12.77 -5.21 24.75
CA GLU A 87 -13.57 -4.03 25.15
C GLU A 87 -12.66 -2.85 25.49
N ALA A 88 -11.61 -3.08 26.29
CA ALA A 88 -10.63 -2.04 26.62
C ALA A 88 -9.86 -1.52 25.38
N ASP A 89 -9.52 -2.38 24.43
CA ASP A 89 -8.87 -1.97 23.17
C ASP A 89 -9.83 -1.17 22.27
N ASN A 90 -11.12 -1.53 22.25
CA ASN A 90 -12.15 -0.77 21.55
C ASN A 90 -12.44 0.61 22.19
N GLU A 91 -12.26 0.74 23.51
CA GLU A 91 -12.39 2.02 24.24
C GLU A 91 -11.14 2.91 24.13
N SER A 92 -10.03 2.38 23.63
CA SER A 92 -8.80 3.13 23.45
C SER A 92 -8.95 4.16 22.33
N ASP A 93 -8.97 5.44 22.69
CA ASP A 93 -8.91 6.58 21.76
C ASP A 93 -7.54 6.71 21.05
N LEU A 94 -6.66 5.71 21.14
CA LEU A 94 -5.39 5.68 20.42
C LEU A 94 -5.65 5.50 18.92
N LEU A 95 -5.94 6.62 18.26
CA LEU A 95 -6.08 6.69 16.82
C LEU A 95 -4.73 6.41 16.17
N TYR A 96 -4.54 5.19 15.69
CA TYR A 96 -3.42 4.88 14.80
C TYR A 96 -3.53 5.76 13.55
N SER A 97 -2.46 6.53 13.28
CA SER A 97 -2.44 7.38 12.10
C SER A 97 -2.61 6.53 10.83
N ARG A 98 -3.65 6.79 10.05
CA ARG A 98 -3.85 6.18 8.72
C ARG A 98 -3.00 6.85 7.63
N ARG A 99 -2.08 7.74 8.02
CA ARG A 99 -1.24 8.49 7.10
C ARG A 99 -0.26 7.58 6.39
N CYS A 100 -0.23 7.62 5.06
CA CYS A 100 0.75 6.86 4.29
C CYS A 100 2.16 7.40 4.56
N GLY A 101 3.12 6.55 4.92
CA GLY A 101 4.51 6.99 5.15
C GLY A 101 5.30 7.39 3.90
N ILE A 102 4.73 7.21 2.70
CA ILE A 102 5.39 7.50 1.40
C ILE A 102 4.87 8.81 0.82
N CYS A 103 3.57 8.89 0.50
CA CYS A 103 2.95 10.09 -0.07
C CYS A 103 2.30 11.01 0.96
N PHE A 104 2.29 10.63 2.24
CA PHE A 104 1.78 11.43 3.35
C PHE A 104 0.28 11.78 3.31
N VAL A 105 -0.51 11.16 2.43
CA VAL A 105 -1.97 11.27 2.45
C VAL A 105 -2.51 10.81 3.81
N SER A 106 -3.35 11.64 4.45
CA SER A 106 -3.78 11.45 5.84
C SER A 106 -4.69 10.25 6.06
N ASN A 107 -5.53 9.92 5.07
CA ASN A 107 -6.50 8.83 5.16
C ASN A 107 -6.64 8.12 3.81
N ALA A 108 -5.73 7.20 3.51
CA ALA A 108 -5.79 6.42 2.26
C ALA A 108 -6.95 5.41 2.33
N THR A 109 -7.88 5.48 1.37
CA THR A 109 -9.02 4.55 1.27
C THR A 109 -8.62 3.09 1.02
N ARG A 110 -7.47 2.87 0.37
CA ARG A 110 -6.94 1.54 0.09
C ARG A 110 -5.50 1.46 0.57
N ARG A 111 -5.20 0.44 1.38
CA ARG A 111 -3.87 0.19 1.95
C ARG A 111 -3.38 -1.21 1.59
N ALA A 112 -2.07 -1.38 1.67
CA ALA A 112 -1.40 -2.66 1.50
C ALA A 112 -0.33 -2.84 2.57
N VAL A 113 -0.14 -4.07 3.01
CA VAL A 113 0.90 -4.47 3.96
C VAL A 113 2.00 -5.23 3.25
N PHE A 114 3.25 -4.93 3.60
CA PHE A 114 4.42 -5.68 3.15
C PHE A 114 4.56 -6.97 3.97
N SER A 115 4.31 -8.13 3.36
CA SER A 115 4.14 -9.42 4.05
C SER A 115 5.35 -9.85 4.90
N SER A 116 6.57 -9.44 4.56
CA SER A 116 7.79 -9.87 5.27
C SER A 116 8.10 -9.08 6.54
N CYS A 117 7.49 -7.90 6.71
CA CYS A 117 7.84 -6.96 7.77
C CYS A 117 6.65 -6.25 8.44
N GLY A 118 5.45 -6.35 7.88
CA GLY A 118 4.25 -5.75 8.45
C GLY A 118 4.11 -4.23 8.26
N HIS A 119 5.05 -3.56 7.59
CA HIS A 119 4.90 -2.14 7.29
C HIS A 119 3.75 -1.91 6.30
N ILE A 120 3.05 -0.78 6.46
CA ILE A 120 1.84 -0.45 5.71
C ILE A 120 2.07 0.80 4.87
N ALA A 121 1.57 0.79 3.63
CA ALA A 121 1.51 1.95 2.75
C ALA A 121 0.16 2.03 2.04
N CYS A 122 -0.14 3.13 1.37
CA CYS A 122 -1.32 3.18 0.50
C CYS A 122 -1.11 2.26 -0.72
N LEU A 123 -2.21 1.73 -1.25
CA LEU A 123 -2.15 0.78 -2.37
C LEU A 123 -1.52 1.42 -3.61
N ALA A 124 -1.81 2.70 -3.89
CA ALA A 124 -1.25 3.41 -5.03
C ALA A 124 0.28 3.47 -5.00
N CYS A 125 0.89 3.85 -3.86
CA CYS A 125 2.35 3.85 -3.73
C CYS A 125 2.95 2.45 -3.81
N THR A 126 2.24 1.44 -3.28
CA THR A 126 2.72 0.06 -3.32
C THR A 126 2.75 -0.47 -4.76
N LEU A 127 1.73 -0.18 -5.56
CA LEU A 127 1.70 -0.54 -6.99
C LEU A 127 2.78 0.20 -7.78
N GLN A 128 2.99 1.49 -7.54
CA GLN A 128 4.07 2.24 -8.20
C GLN A 128 5.46 1.64 -7.94
N ILE A 129 5.73 1.19 -6.72
CA ILE A 129 6.99 0.51 -6.37
C ILE A 129 7.07 -0.86 -7.03
N ALA A 130 5.95 -1.59 -7.07
CA ALA A 130 5.88 -2.90 -7.73
C ALA A 130 6.14 -2.79 -9.24
N ASP A 131 5.62 -1.74 -9.88
CA ASP A 131 5.77 -1.51 -11.32
C ASP A 131 7.18 -1.03 -11.67
N SER A 132 7.85 -0.29 -10.79
CA SER A 132 9.20 0.22 -11.05
C SER A 132 10.30 -0.80 -10.84
N ASN A 133 10.09 -1.79 -9.96
CA ASN A 133 11.13 -2.73 -9.55
C ASN A 133 10.70 -4.17 -9.84
N HIS A 134 11.56 -4.94 -10.51
CA HIS A 134 11.39 -6.39 -10.65
C HIS A 134 11.37 -7.14 -9.30
N CYS A 135 11.82 -6.49 -8.21
CA CYS A 135 11.76 -7.00 -6.85
C CYS A 135 11.16 -5.95 -5.89
N LEU A 136 10.13 -6.35 -5.15
CA LEU A 136 9.47 -5.52 -4.16
C LEU A 136 10.28 -5.49 -2.85
N ASP A 137 10.98 -4.38 -2.62
CA ASP A 137 11.63 -4.10 -1.33
C ASP A 137 10.77 -3.12 -0.51
N CYS A 138 10.61 -3.40 0.78
CA CYS A 138 9.88 -2.50 1.67
C CYS A 138 10.59 -1.13 1.78
N PRO A 139 9.94 0.01 1.51
CA PRO A 139 10.59 1.32 1.53
C PRO A 139 11.00 1.77 2.95
N PHE A 140 10.45 1.14 3.99
CA PHE A 140 10.71 1.48 5.39
C PHE A 140 11.91 0.72 5.97
N CYS A 141 12.00 -0.59 5.70
CA CYS A 141 13.04 -1.45 6.29
C CYS A 141 13.89 -2.22 5.27
N ARG A 142 13.65 -2.02 3.96
CA ARG A 142 14.38 -2.61 2.82
C ARG A 142 14.42 -4.14 2.79
N LYS A 143 13.50 -4.81 3.48
CA LYS A 143 13.37 -6.26 3.41
C LYS A 143 12.66 -6.63 2.11
N LYS A 144 13.20 -7.58 1.35
CA LYS A 144 12.53 -8.22 0.21
C LYS A 144 11.17 -8.75 0.67
N THR A 145 10.12 -8.45 -0.07
CA THR A 145 8.75 -8.69 0.37
C THR A 145 7.80 -8.88 -0.81
N ARG A 146 6.61 -9.39 -0.51
CA ARG A 146 5.43 -9.19 -1.36
C ARG A 146 4.49 -8.20 -0.65
N TYR A 147 3.39 -7.83 -1.28
CA TYR A 147 2.35 -7.06 -0.61
C TYR A 147 1.03 -7.82 -0.61
N VAL A 148 0.22 -7.58 0.42
CA VAL A 148 -1.17 -8.06 0.54
C VAL A 148 -2.07 -6.84 0.68
N ARG A 149 -3.18 -6.82 -0.08
CA ARG A 149 -4.17 -5.74 0.01
C ARG A 149 -4.96 -5.88 1.31
N ILE A 150 -5.12 -4.78 2.03
CA ILE A 150 -5.97 -4.74 3.22
C ILE A 150 -7.37 -4.30 2.76
N PHE A 151 -8.37 -5.09 3.10
CA PHE A 151 -9.78 -4.75 2.89
C PHE A 151 -10.31 -4.15 4.19
N GLU A 152 -10.76 -2.91 4.11
CA GLU A 152 -11.33 -2.18 5.24
C GLU A 152 -12.80 -1.93 4.93
N GLU A 153 -13.67 -2.25 5.89
CA GLU A 153 -15.08 -1.89 5.80
C GLU A 153 -15.18 -0.37 5.87
N ILE A 154 -15.58 0.23 4.75
CA ILE A 154 -15.98 1.63 4.73
C ILE A 154 -17.35 1.63 5.41
N LYS A 155 -17.41 2.08 6.66
CA LYS A 155 -18.70 2.42 7.26
C LYS A 155 -19.21 3.61 6.46
N ASP A 156 -20.22 3.37 5.64
CA ASP A 156 -20.90 4.43 4.91
C ASP A 156 -21.57 5.33 5.96
N GLU A 157 -20.91 6.42 6.34
CA GLU A 157 -21.45 7.44 7.26
C GLU A 157 -22.70 8.16 6.68
N ASN A 158 -23.08 7.81 5.45
CA ASN A 158 -24.20 8.37 4.70
C ASN A 158 -25.60 7.91 5.16
N GLU A 159 -25.72 6.96 6.09
CA GLU A 159 -27.05 6.60 6.65
C GLU A 159 -27.48 7.50 7.82
N GLU A 160 -26.56 8.28 8.43
CA GLU A 160 -26.89 9.21 9.53
C GLU A 160 -26.64 10.70 9.18
N GLU A 161 -26.06 10.99 8.02
CA GLU A 161 -25.75 12.37 7.60
C GLU A 161 -26.97 13.17 7.11
N GLU A 162 -28.11 12.52 6.80
CA GLU A 162 -29.39 13.23 6.59
C GLU A 162 -29.90 13.95 7.86
N ASP A 163 -29.45 13.55 9.05
CA ASP A 163 -29.86 14.20 10.30
C ASP A 163 -28.81 15.15 10.92
N ARG A 164 -27.54 15.05 10.53
CA ARG A 164 -26.47 15.95 11.01
C ARG A 164 -26.19 17.16 10.14
N ILE A 165 -26.61 17.18 8.86
CA ILE A 165 -26.65 18.42 8.04
C ILE A 165 -27.91 19.25 8.36
N LYS A 166 -28.18 19.47 9.65
CA LYS A 166 -29.06 20.55 10.15
C LYS A 166 -28.28 21.59 10.95
N ILE A 167 -26.94 21.63 10.79
CA ILE A 167 -26.12 22.76 11.22
C ILE A 167 -26.06 23.77 10.07
N SER A 168 -26.98 24.73 10.13
CA SER A 168 -26.97 26.08 9.54
C SER A 168 -25.97 26.37 8.40
N PRO A 169 -26.45 26.64 7.16
CA PRO A 169 -25.61 27.10 6.06
C PRO A 169 -25.27 28.59 6.21
N VAL A 170 -24.47 28.96 7.22
CA VAL A 170 -23.94 30.33 7.34
C VAL A 170 -22.58 30.29 8.03
N ASN A 171 -21.47 30.24 7.24
CA ASN A 171 -20.23 31.02 7.46
C ASN A 171 -18.93 30.51 6.81
N ILE A 172 -18.88 29.45 6.00
CA ILE A 172 -17.59 29.00 5.40
C ILE A 172 -17.45 29.29 3.90
N VAL A 173 -18.52 29.53 3.14
CA VAL A 173 -18.42 29.71 1.66
C VAL A 173 -18.44 31.15 1.13
N ALA A 174 -18.38 32.19 1.98
CA ALA A 174 -18.33 33.57 1.48
C ALA A 174 -16.91 34.16 1.40
N ALA A 175 -15.98 33.72 2.25
CA ALA A 175 -14.64 34.32 2.33
C ALA A 175 -13.64 33.77 1.30
N ASP A 176 -13.85 32.56 0.78
CA ASP A 176 -12.93 31.94 -0.18
C ASP A 176 -13.30 32.17 -1.65
N TRP A 177 -14.55 32.44 -1.98
CA TRP A 177 -14.96 32.73 -3.37
C TRP A 177 -14.37 34.03 -3.91
N VAL A 178 -14.28 35.07 -3.07
CA VAL A 178 -13.63 36.34 -3.44
C VAL A 178 -12.15 36.12 -3.79
N ARG A 179 -11.49 35.18 -3.10
CA ARG A 179 -10.07 34.87 -3.32
C ARG A 179 -9.84 34.11 -4.61
N VAL A 180 -10.77 33.22 -4.98
CA VAL A 180 -10.74 32.48 -6.25
C VAL A 180 -11.01 33.41 -7.44
N GLU A 181 -12.01 34.30 -7.37
CA GLU A 181 -12.28 35.27 -8.44
C GLU A 181 -11.12 36.25 -8.65
N GLN A 182 -10.47 36.68 -7.57
CA GLN A 182 -9.34 37.61 -7.64
C GLN A 182 -8.10 36.96 -8.26
N LEU A 183 -7.86 35.68 -7.99
CA LEU A 183 -6.79 34.90 -8.62
C LEU A 183 -7.07 34.65 -10.11
N GLN A 184 -8.32 34.34 -10.48
CA GLN A 184 -8.71 34.17 -11.88
C GLN A 184 -8.53 35.47 -12.67
N HIS A 185 -8.94 36.61 -12.08
CA HIS A 185 -8.76 37.91 -12.71
C HIS A 185 -7.27 38.26 -12.91
N GLN A 186 -6.42 37.99 -11.92
CA GLN A 186 -4.97 38.20 -12.04
C GLN A 186 -4.35 37.36 -13.16
N TYR A 187 -4.79 36.10 -13.29
CA TYR A 187 -4.37 35.22 -14.38
C TYR A 187 -4.76 35.77 -15.76
N ASP A 188 -6.02 36.20 -15.92
CA ASP A 188 -6.51 36.73 -17.21
C ASP A 188 -5.83 38.04 -17.62
N VAL A 189 -5.43 38.87 -16.65
CA VAL A 189 -4.64 40.08 -16.90
C VAL A 189 -3.22 39.72 -17.34
N ALA A 190 -2.58 38.75 -16.69
CA ALA A 190 -1.24 38.30 -17.04
C ALA A 190 -1.18 37.72 -18.47
N VAL A 191 -2.18 36.90 -18.85
CA VAL A 191 -2.29 36.32 -20.19
C VAL A 191 -2.44 37.40 -21.26
N ARG A 192 -3.28 38.42 -21.03
CA ARG A 192 -3.45 39.54 -21.97
C ARG A 192 -2.18 40.37 -22.15
N ASN A 193 -1.45 40.63 -21.06
CA ASN A 193 -0.21 41.38 -21.14
C ASN A 193 0.88 40.63 -21.92
N ALA A 194 0.95 39.30 -21.79
CA ALA A 194 1.91 38.48 -22.52
C ALA A 194 1.65 38.45 -24.05
N GLN A 195 0.40 38.64 -24.48
CA GLN A 195 0.07 38.69 -25.91
C GLN A 195 0.47 40.01 -26.57
N HIS A 196 0.57 41.11 -25.80
CA HIS A 196 0.97 42.41 -26.31
C HIS A 196 2.48 42.66 -26.36
N THR A 197 3.28 41.80 -25.73
CA THR A 197 4.75 41.87 -25.75
C THR A 197 5.37 40.97 -26.81
N GLN A 198 4.72 40.77 -27.96
CA GLN A 198 5.40 40.12 -29.08
C GLN A 198 6.56 41.03 -29.55
N PRO A 199 7.81 40.56 -29.46
CA PRO A 199 8.96 41.34 -29.92
C PRO A 199 8.79 41.53 -31.43
N GLN A 200 8.77 42.80 -31.88
CA GLN A 200 8.85 43.10 -33.30
C GLN A 200 10.18 42.56 -33.81
N THR A 201 10.13 41.37 -34.42
CA THR A 201 11.28 40.75 -35.05
C THR A 201 11.78 41.71 -36.12
N MET A 202 12.97 42.25 -35.89
CA MET A 202 13.62 43.17 -36.81
C MET A 202 13.67 42.55 -38.20
N ARG A 203 13.02 43.22 -39.17
CA ARG A 203 13.12 42.90 -40.58
C ARG A 203 14.59 42.98 -40.98
N GLN A 204 15.16 41.85 -41.41
CA GLN A 204 16.50 41.84 -41.97
C GLN A 204 16.54 42.64 -43.28
N PRO A 205 17.62 43.42 -43.53
CA PRO A 205 17.78 44.13 -44.79
C PRO A 205 18.04 43.16 -45.94
N ARG A 206 17.27 43.33 -47.02
CA ARG A 206 17.54 42.70 -48.33
C ARG A 206 18.92 43.14 -48.80
N GLN A 207 19.84 42.19 -48.98
CA GLN A 207 21.06 42.44 -49.74
C GLN A 207 20.76 42.37 -51.24
N LEU A 208 21.32 43.36 -51.94
CA LEU A 208 21.28 43.57 -53.39
C LEU A 208 22.31 42.68 -54.10
#